data_AF-A0A9E6BQT5-F1
#
_entry.id   AF-A0A9E6BQT5-F1
#
_cell.length_a   1.000
_cell.length_b   1.000
_cell.length_c   1.000
_cell.angle_alpha   90.00
_cell.angle_beta   90.00
_cell.angle_gamma   90.00
#
_symmetry.space_group_name_H-M   'P 1'
#
loop_
_entity.id
_entity.type
_entity.pdbx_description
1 polymer ?
#
loop_
_entity_poly.entity_id
_entity_poly.type
_entity_poly.pdbx_seq_one_letter_code
_entity_poly.pdbx_strand_id
1 'polypeptide(L)'
;MPMRPHEINEPAVAFDAREAWLSMDDLWDPERRREFLIRDSVHKPLSVDVRVWPTIFDVGGVLPLRTLDPTLTDFQELPVPCEAWQDSYPFCPNLDTLLQTVAERWRFPDKRVAFIAIATPQNEPFPTGRCPRLSRYLSSGKLADNKYEFLGFDVVDQGMISGLMDCGYTKAEVREARRRWGTLLNQHHLFTDVDAAIEFSEWTSERVPEHAPFCVVGLYLLGYFFRRRMIGV
;
A
#
# COMPACT_ATOMS: atom_id res chain seq x y z
N MET A 1 -25.20 -11.04 -3.36
CA MET A 1 -25.34 -9.77 -4.11
C MET A 1 -23.95 -9.19 -4.27
N PRO A 2 -23.47 -8.81 -5.47
CA PRO A 2 -22.27 -7.99 -5.55
C PRO A 2 -22.58 -6.68 -4.81
N MET A 3 -21.77 -6.32 -3.82
CA MET A 3 -21.89 -5.03 -3.15
C MET A 3 -21.77 -3.94 -4.22
N ARG A 4 -22.69 -2.96 -4.19
CA ARG A 4 -22.56 -1.79 -5.06
C ARG A 4 -21.25 -1.09 -4.68
N PRO A 5 -20.45 -0.61 -5.63
CA PRO A 5 -19.32 0.27 -5.31
C PRO A 5 -19.89 1.40 -4.45
N HIS A 6 -19.51 1.40 -3.18
CA HIS A 6 -19.98 2.34 -2.19
C HIS A 6 -19.74 3.75 -2.73
N GLU A 7 -20.76 4.60 -2.76
CA GLU A 7 -20.58 6.01 -3.10
C GLU A 7 -19.56 6.59 -2.12
N ILE A 8 -18.38 6.93 -2.66
CA ILE A 8 -17.23 7.37 -1.89
C ILE A 8 -17.46 8.83 -1.47
N ASN A 9 -18.28 9.05 -0.44
CA ASN A 9 -18.43 10.35 0.22
C ASN A 9 -17.17 10.66 1.03
N GLU A 10 -16.29 11.45 0.39
CA GLU A 10 -15.15 12.20 0.93
C GLU A 10 -14.22 11.47 1.93
N PRO A 11 -13.66 10.29 1.59
CA PRO A 11 -12.52 9.80 2.34
C PRO A 11 -11.37 10.75 2.11
N ALA A 12 -10.59 11.01 3.15
CA ALA A 12 -9.36 11.71 2.92
C ALA A 12 -8.40 10.77 2.19
N VAL A 13 -7.70 11.31 1.19
CA VAL A 13 -6.97 10.54 0.20
C VAL A 13 -5.52 11.00 0.11
N ALA A 14 -4.64 10.01 0.09
CA ALA A 14 -3.24 10.10 -0.28
C ALA A 14 -2.99 9.32 -1.56
N PHE A 15 -1.94 9.68 -2.30
CA PHE A 15 -1.56 9.05 -3.55
C PHE A 15 -0.11 8.56 -3.50
N ASP A 16 0.18 7.47 -4.19
CA ASP A 16 1.53 6.95 -4.33
C ASP A 16 1.71 6.28 -5.70
N ALA A 17 2.97 6.12 -6.12
CA ALA A 17 3.37 5.39 -7.30
C ALA A 17 4.21 4.18 -6.86
N ARG A 18 3.69 2.99 -7.13
CA ARG A 18 4.28 1.72 -6.70
C ARG A 18 4.87 0.96 -7.87
N GLU A 19 5.84 0.10 -7.57
CA GLU A 19 6.37 -0.83 -8.55
C GLU A 19 5.25 -1.75 -9.07
N ALA A 20 5.26 -2.08 -10.37
CA ALA A 20 4.38 -3.11 -10.93
C ALA A 20 5.11 -4.01 -11.93
N TRP A 21 6.44 -4.10 -11.83
CA TRP A 21 7.28 -4.90 -12.73
C TRP A 21 8.10 -5.96 -12.01
N LEU A 22 8.27 -5.87 -10.69
CA LEU A 22 9.10 -6.82 -9.97
C LEU A 22 8.41 -8.18 -9.90
N SER A 23 9.21 -9.22 -10.11
CA SER A 23 8.83 -10.59 -9.78
C SER A 23 8.78 -10.70 -8.26
N MET A 24 7.59 -10.88 -7.72
CA MET A 24 7.44 -10.98 -6.26
C MET A 24 7.96 -12.31 -5.72
N ASP A 25 8.17 -13.31 -6.57
CA ASP A 25 8.83 -14.55 -6.13
C ASP A 25 10.28 -14.29 -5.67
N ASP A 26 10.92 -13.22 -6.15
CA ASP A 26 12.26 -12.80 -5.70
C ASP A 26 12.22 -11.98 -4.40
N LEU A 27 11.17 -11.19 -4.18
CA LEU A 27 11.00 -10.34 -2.98
C LEU A 27 10.38 -11.07 -1.80
N TRP A 28 9.56 -12.06 -2.11
CA TRP A 28 8.80 -12.89 -1.20
C TRP A 28 9.18 -14.33 -1.46
N ASP A 29 10.38 -14.71 -1.03
CA ASP A 29 10.76 -16.11 -1.03
C ASP A 29 9.80 -16.94 -0.12
N PRO A 30 9.79 -18.27 -0.25
CA PRO A 30 8.91 -19.11 0.54
C PRO A 30 9.11 -18.98 2.06
N GLU A 31 10.29 -18.60 2.55
CA GLU A 31 10.56 -18.42 3.97
C GLU A 31 9.90 -17.15 4.48
N ARG A 32 10.13 -16.01 3.82
CA ARG A 32 9.49 -14.74 4.14
C ARG A 32 7.96 -14.86 4.11
N ARG A 33 7.39 -15.55 3.11
CA ARG A 33 5.93 -15.79 3.05
C ARG A 33 5.41 -16.56 4.27
N ARG A 34 6.14 -17.56 4.74
CA ARG A 34 5.73 -18.36 5.91
C ARG A 34 5.80 -17.58 7.21
N GLU A 35 6.77 -16.67 7.31
CA GLU A 35 6.98 -15.84 8.50
C GLU A 35 5.97 -14.69 8.60
N PHE A 36 5.67 -14.07 7.46
CA PHE A 36 4.96 -12.80 7.43
C PHE A 36 3.54 -12.85 6.84
N LEU A 37 3.14 -13.91 6.13
CA LEU A 37 1.80 -14.00 5.54
C LEU A 37 0.91 -15.01 6.25
N ILE A 38 -0.36 -14.63 6.43
CA ILE A 38 -1.42 -15.55 6.85
C ILE A 38 -1.63 -16.61 5.75
N ARG A 39 -1.51 -16.25 4.47
CA ARG A 39 -1.66 -17.13 3.31
C ARG A 39 -0.35 -17.17 2.53
N ASP A 40 0.41 -18.23 2.70
CA ASP A 40 1.68 -18.43 1.99
C ASP A 40 1.52 -18.73 0.49
N SER A 41 0.29 -19.02 0.03
CA SER A 41 -0.05 -19.18 -1.39
C SER A 41 -0.11 -17.86 -2.17
N VAL A 42 -0.01 -16.70 -1.52
CA VAL A 42 -0.06 -15.40 -2.21
C VAL A 42 1.29 -15.15 -2.88
N HIS A 43 1.26 -14.79 -4.16
CA HIS A 43 2.47 -14.49 -4.93
C HIS A 43 2.86 -13.02 -4.84
N LYS A 44 1.89 -12.11 -4.93
CA LYS A 44 2.11 -10.65 -4.91
C LYS A 44 1.24 -10.01 -3.84
N PRO A 45 1.68 -10.04 -2.56
CA PRO A 45 1.03 -9.24 -1.53
C PRO A 45 1.12 -7.76 -1.89
N LEU A 46 0.03 -7.02 -1.70
CA LEU A 46 -0.01 -5.57 -1.90
C LEU A 46 -0.30 -4.93 -0.55
N SER A 47 0.36 -3.80 -0.27
CA SER A 47 0.21 -3.10 1.01
C SER A 47 0.58 -1.63 0.84
N VAL A 48 0.11 -0.78 1.75
CA VAL A 48 0.62 0.58 1.88
C VAL A 48 2.06 0.59 2.45
N ASP A 49 2.45 -0.47 3.16
CA ASP A 49 3.80 -0.70 3.63
C ASP A 49 4.78 -0.84 2.46
N VAL A 50 5.76 0.05 2.42
CA VAL A 50 6.77 0.13 1.36
C VAL A 50 7.79 -1.01 1.40
N ARG A 51 7.88 -1.75 2.51
CA ARG A 51 8.69 -2.97 2.62
C ARG A 51 7.99 -4.19 2.04
N VAL A 52 6.67 -4.14 1.93
CA VAL A 52 5.83 -5.18 1.34
C VAL A 52 5.61 -4.91 -0.15
N TRP A 53 5.21 -3.69 -0.51
CA TRP A 53 5.01 -3.25 -1.89
C TRP A 53 5.80 -1.96 -2.15
N PRO A 54 6.99 -2.02 -2.77
CA PRO A 54 7.87 -0.85 -2.89
C PRO A 54 7.26 0.34 -3.64
N THR A 55 7.47 1.54 -3.11
CA THR A 55 7.26 2.81 -3.82
C THR A 55 8.37 3.07 -4.84
N ILE A 56 8.10 3.88 -5.86
CA ILE A 56 9.12 4.34 -6.82
C ILE A 56 9.89 5.58 -6.38
N PHE A 57 9.63 6.10 -5.19
CA PHE A 57 10.34 7.25 -4.63
C PHE A 57 11.45 6.81 -3.67
N ASP A 58 12.45 7.68 -3.50
CA ASP A 58 13.42 7.52 -2.42
C ASP A 58 12.73 7.77 -1.08
N VAL A 59 12.69 6.75 -0.22
CA VAL A 59 12.21 6.88 1.15
C VAL A 59 13.34 6.41 2.04
N GLY A 60 14.21 7.33 2.41
CA GLY A 60 15.44 7.05 3.15
C GLY A 60 15.21 6.05 4.29
N GLY A 61 16.01 4.98 4.32
CA GLY A 61 15.92 3.91 5.32
C GLY A 61 15.03 2.72 4.94
N VAL A 62 14.38 2.75 3.77
CA VAL A 62 13.69 1.59 3.18
C VAL A 62 14.62 0.95 2.14
N LEU A 63 14.49 -0.38 1.91
CA LEU A 63 15.26 -1.10 0.89
C LEU A 63 15.13 -0.36 -0.46
N PRO A 64 16.21 0.27 -0.96
CA PRO A 64 16.08 1.10 -2.14
C PRO A 64 15.78 0.20 -3.34
N LEU A 65 14.90 0.63 -4.23
CA LEU A 65 14.44 -0.16 -5.39
C LEU A 65 15.60 -0.76 -6.20
N ARG A 66 16.74 -0.07 -6.27
CA ARG A 66 17.96 -0.56 -6.92
C ARG A 66 18.50 -1.88 -6.33
N THR A 67 18.25 -2.13 -5.04
CA THR A 67 18.62 -3.38 -4.36
C THR A 67 17.73 -4.51 -4.81
N LEU A 68 16.47 -4.20 -5.10
CA LEU A 68 15.45 -5.14 -5.54
C LEU A 68 15.53 -5.41 -7.04
N ASP A 69 16.00 -4.42 -7.82
CA ASP A 69 16.20 -4.51 -9.25
C ASP A 69 17.54 -3.86 -9.66
N PRO A 70 18.62 -4.65 -9.75
CA PRO A 70 19.92 -4.16 -10.17
C PRO A 70 19.95 -3.59 -11.59
N THR A 71 18.90 -3.81 -12.41
CA THR A 71 18.82 -3.23 -13.77
C THR A 71 18.52 -1.73 -13.75
N LEU A 72 18.20 -1.17 -12.58
CA LEU A 72 17.99 0.26 -12.36
C LEU A 72 19.33 1.02 -12.18
N THR A 73 20.32 0.77 -13.05
CA THR A 73 21.71 1.25 -12.90
C THR A 73 21.87 2.77 -12.94
N ASP A 74 20.95 3.47 -13.61
CA ASP A 74 20.91 4.94 -13.71
C ASP A 74 19.77 5.56 -12.90
N PHE A 75 19.19 4.79 -11.96
CA PHE A 75 18.14 5.32 -11.10
C PHE A 75 18.73 6.25 -10.05
N GLN A 76 18.69 7.54 -10.35
CA GLN A 76 18.64 8.54 -9.30
C GLN A 76 17.25 8.44 -8.68
N GLU A 77 17.22 8.00 -7.43
CA GLU A 77 15.98 7.81 -6.70
C GLU A 77 15.15 9.10 -6.80
N LEU A 78 13.88 8.95 -7.20
CA LEU A 78 13.07 10.12 -7.49
C LEU A 78 12.96 10.93 -6.21
N PRO A 79 13.38 12.22 -6.22
CA PRO A 79 13.10 13.07 -5.09
C PRO A 79 11.60 13.07 -4.95
N VAL A 80 11.21 12.83 -3.71
CA VAL A 80 9.90 13.04 -3.17
C VAL A 80 9.18 14.24 -3.83
N PRO A 81 7.94 14.08 -4.32
CA PRO A 81 7.23 15.14 -5.05
C PRO A 81 6.87 16.39 -4.22
N CYS A 82 6.79 16.31 -2.90
CA CYS A 82 6.36 17.44 -2.07
C CYS A 82 7.14 17.62 -0.77
N GLU A 83 7.33 18.88 -0.38
CA GLU A 83 8.02 19.26 0.87
C GLU A 83 7.33 18.75 2.14
N ALA A 84 6.06 18.30 2.04
CA ALA A 84 5.28 17.78 3.17
C ALA A 84 5.72 16.37 3.65
N TRP A 85 6.68 15.72 2.98
CA TRP A 85 7.20 14.39 3.36
C TRP A 85 8.31 14.42 4.42
N GLN A 86 8.42 15.51 5.17
CA GLN A 86 9.50 15.72 6.15
C GLN A 86 9.60 14.64 7.25
N ASP A 87 8.58 13.76 7.39
CA ASP A 87 8.48 12.79 8.49
C ASP A 87 8.40 11.31 8.07
N SER A 88 9.04 10.90 6.97
CA SER A 88 9.41 9.49 6.64
C SER A 88 8.45 8.62 5.80
N TYR A 89 7.37 9.16 5.20
CA TYR A 89 6.46 8.32 4.38
C TYR A 89 6.02 8.93 3.04
N PRO A 90 5.92 8.12 1.95
CA PRO A 90 5.81 8.60 0.59
C PRO A 90 4.42 8.86 0.04
N PHE A 91 3.61 9.65 0.73
CA PHE A 91 2.26 9.94 0.25
C PHE A 91 2.12 11.33 -0.31
N CYS A 92 1.88 11.42 -1.61
CA CYS A 92 1.57 12.67 -2.25
C CYS A 92 0.11 13.03 -1.98
N PRO A 93 -0.20 14.21 -1.40
CA PRO A 93 -1.58 14.62 -1.16
C PRO A 93 -2.31 15.05 -2.44
N ASN A 94 -1.59 15.24 -3.56
CA ASN A 94 -2.12 15.75 -4.81
C ASN A 94 -1.77 14.82 -5.99
N LEU A 95 -2.80 14.24 -6.62
CA LEU A 95 -2.63 13.30 -7.73
C LEU A 95 -1.94 13.94 -8.94
N ASP A 96 -2.27 15.18 -9.31
CA ASP A 96 -1.67 15.85 -10.47
C ASP A 96 -0.17 16.08 -10.25
N THR A 97 0.24 16.48 -9.04
CA THR A 97 1.65 16.61 -8.66
C THR A 97 2.39 15.27 -8.77
N LEU A 98 1.77 14.18 -8.29
CA LEU A 98 2.33 12.83 -8.41
C LEU A 98 2.51 12.45 -9.89
N LEU A 99 1.44 12.59 -10.69
CA LEU A 99 1.44 12.22 -12.11
C LEU A 99 2.49 13.02 -12.89
N GLN A 100 2.56 14.33 -12.67
CA GLN A 100 3.56 15.20 -13.31
C GLN A 100 4.98 14.78 -12.93
N THR A 101 5.24 14.53 -11.64
CA THR A 101 6.56 14.14 -11.16
C THR A 101 7.02 12.82 -11.80
N VAL A 102 6.13 11.82 -11.87
CA VAL A 102 6.45 10.54 -12.51
C VAL A 102 6.65 10.71 -14.02
N ALA A 103 5.81 11.48 -14.70
CA ALA A 103 5.94 11.73 -16.14
C ALA A 103 7.28 12.43 -16.50
N GLU A 104 7.70 13.41 -15.70
CA GLU A 104 8.91 14.18 -15.94
C GLU A 104 10.18 13.40 -15.62
N ARG A 105 10.15 12.58 -14.56
CA ARG A 105 11.36 11.99 -13.98
C ARG A 105 11.52 10.50 -14.22
N TRP A 106 10.45 9.73 -14.43
CA TRP A 106 10.57 8.29 -14.69
C TRP A 106 11.28 8.01 -16.02
N ARG A 107 12.40 7.27 -15.96
CA ARG A 107 13.29 7.02 -17.11
C ARG A 107 13.22 5.60 -17.68
N PHE A 108 12.46 4.69 -17.09
CA PHE A 108 12.43 3.27 -17.49
C PHE A 108 11.18 2.94 -18.31
N PRO A 109 11.27 2.89 -19.66
CA PRO A 109 10.12 2.74 -20.54
C PRO A 109 9.47 1.35 -20.49
N ASP A 110 10.23 0.34 -20.07
CA ASP A 110 9.84 -1.07 -19.97
C ASP A 110 9.23 -1.42 -18.60
N LYS A 111 9.38 -0.54 -17.61
CA LYS A 111 8.97 -0.78 -16.23
C LYS A 111 7.61 -0.13 -15.96
N ARG A 112 6.67 -0.94 -15.45
CA ARG A 112 5.27 -0.56 -15.18
C ARG A 112 5.13 0.11 -13.82
N VAL A 113 4.61 1.32 -13.77
CA VAL A 113 4.31 1.98 -12.49
C VAL A 113 2.81 1.88 -12.22
N ALA A 114 2.42 1.39 -11.04
CA ALA A 114 1.03 1.43 -10.58
C ALA A 114 0.80 2.74 -9.82
N PHE A 115 -0.23 3.49 -10.19
CA PHE A 115 -0.69 4.61 -9.37
C PHE A 115 -1.79 4.14 -8.45
N ILE A 116 -1.65 4.45 -7.16
CA ILE A 116 -2.64 4.08 -6.16
C ILE A 116 -3.15 5.29 -5.41
N ALA A 117 -4.38 5.15 -4.92
CA ALA A 117 -4.90 5.97 -3.84
C ALA A 117 -5.05 5.13 -2.57
N ILE A 118 -4.82 5.80 -1.45
CA ILE A 118 -4.95 5.28 -0.09
C ILE A 118 -6.02 6.13 0.59
N ALA A 119 -7.05 5.48 1.11
CA ALA A 119 -8.21 6.16 1.68
C ALA A 119 -8.70 5.46 2.95
N THR A 120 -9.20 6.23 3.92
CA THR A 120 -9.83 5.66 5.12
C THR A 120 -11.27 5.23 4.82
N PRO A 121 -11.76 4.12 5.42
CA PRO A 121 -13.17 3.76 5.34
C PRO A 121 -14.07 4.83 6.01
N GLN A 122 -15.25 5.07 5.43
CA GLN A 122 -16.15 6.18 5.83
C GLN A 122 -16.76 6.03 7.22
N ASN A 123 -16.99 4.79 7.67
CA ASN A 123 -17.70 4.51 8.91
C ASN A 123 -16.80 4.61 10.15
N GLU A 124 -15.50 4.84 9.97
CA GLU A 124 -14.66 5.22 11.09
C GLU A 124 -14.74 6.74 11.26
N PRO A 125 -15.11 7.26 12.45
CA PRO A 125 -14.86 8.65 12.75
C PRO A 125 -13.38 8.88 12.47
N PHE A 126 -13.10 9.77 11.51
CA PHE A 126 -11.78 10.11 11.00
C PHE A 126 -10.70 9.88 12.06
N PRO A 127 -9.59 9.16 11.76
CA PRO A 127 -8.73 8.50 12.75
C PRO A 127 -7.83 9.47 13.52
N THR A 128 -8.37 10.63 13.92
CA THR A 128 -7.74 11.59 14.81
C THR A 128 -7.29 10.94 16.12
N GLY A 129 -7.91 9.82 16.53
CA GLY A 129 -7.49 9.00 17.66
C GLY A 129 -6.50 7.88 17.34
N ARG A 130 -6.75 7.05 16.32
CA ARG A 130 -5.95 5.83 16.08
C ARG A 130 -4.71 6.07 15.21
N CYS A 131 -4.78 6.83 14.11
CA CYS A 131 -3.60 7.13 13.27
C CYS A 131 -3.40 8.64 13.06
N PRO A 132 -2.85 9.37 14.05
CA PRO A 132 -2.63 10.81 13.92
C PRO A 132 -1.68 11.20 12.78
N ARG A 133 -0.84 10.27 12.31
CA ARG A 133 0.04 10.51 11.16
C ARG A 133 -0.69 10.38 9.84
N LEU A 134 -1.61 9.41 9.71
CA LEU A 134 -2.36 9.23 8.46
C LEU A 134 -3.13 10.51 8.11
N SER A 135 -3.78 11.14 9.09
CA SER A 135 -4.51 12.39 8.90
C SER A 135 -3.66 13.57 8.40
N ARG A 136 -2.33 13.53 8.56
CA ARG A 136 -1.42 14.55 7.99
C ARG A 136 -1.23 14.39 6.49
N TYR A 137 -1.30 13.15 5.99
CA TYR A 137 -1.06 12.83 4.58
C TYR A 137 -2.33 12.87 3.74
N LEU A 138 -3.47 12.59 4.37
CA LEU A 138 -4.72 12.55 3.67
C LEU A 138 -5.24 13.98 3.41
N SER A 139 -5.42 14.31 2.14
CA SER A 139 -6.08 15.55 1.72
C SER A 139 -7.60 15.36 1.76
N SER A 140 -8.37 16.45 1.89
CA SER A 140 -9.84 16.43 1.74
C SER A 140 -10.29 16.23 0.27
N GLY A 141 -9.44 15.65 -0.58
CA GLY A 141 -9.73 15.40 -1.98
C GLY A 141 -10.74 14.27 -2.15
N LYS A 142 -11.49 14.31 -3.25
CA LYS A 142 -12.38 13.21 -3.65
C LYS A 142 -11.70 12.34 -4.69
N LEU A 143 -11.81 11.03 -4.52
CA LEU A 143 -11.65 10.10 -5.63
C LEU A 143 -12.80 10.34 -6.61
N ALA A 144 -12.49 10.84 -7.81
CA ALA A 144 -13.49 11.12 -8.83
C ALA A 144 -14.23 9.83 -9.25
N ASP A 145 -15.50 9.98 -9.63
CA ASP A 145 -16.47 8.89 -9.80
C ASP A 145 -15.92 7.65 -10.56
N ASN A 146 -15.84 6.52 -9.84
CA ASN A 146 -15.90 5.13 -10.30
C ASN A 146 -14.86 4.64 -11.35
N LYS A 147 -13.71 5.30 -11.50
CA LYS A 147 -12.67 4.81 -12.44
C LYS A 147 -11.57 3.96 -11.79
N TYR A 148 -11.69 3.68 -10.51
CA TYR A 148 -10.64 3.04 -9.75
C TYR A 148 -11.02 1.61 -9.39
N GLU A 149 -10.06 0.71 -9.46
CA GLU A 149 -10.24 -0.67 -9.01
C GLU A 149 -9.92 -0.75 -7.53
N PHE A 150 -10.89 -1.20 -6.73
CA PHE A 150 -10.66 -1.45 -5.31
C PHE A 150 -9.82 -2.72 -5.13
N LEU A 151 -8.64 -2.59 -4.54
CA LEU A 151 -7.71 -3.70 -4.33
C LEU A 151 -7.95 -4.44 -3.01
N GLY A 152 -8.54 -3.77 -2.02
CA GLY A 152 -8.80 -4.30 -0.68
C GLY A 152 -8.40 -3.36 0.44
N PHE A 153 -8.64 -3.78 1.67
CA PHE A 153 -8.24 -3.11 2.90
C PHE A 153 -6.97 -3.73 3.47
N ASP A 154 -6.04 -2.85 3.82
CA ASP A 154 -4.85 -3.15 4.62
C ASP A 154 -5.05 -2.66 6.06
N VAL A 155 -4.23 -3.16 6.97
CA VAL A 155 -4.27 -2.82 8.39
C VAL A 155 -2.87 -2.44 8.84
N VAL A 156 -2.68 -1.16 9.18
CA VAL A 156 -1.33 -0.57 9.37
C VAL A 156 -1.20 0.25 10.64
N ASP A 157 0.02 0.34 11.16
CA ASP A 157 0.34 1.18 12.31
C ASP A 157 0.56 2.67 11.93
N GLN A 158 1.01 3.47 12.89
CA GLN A 158 1.34 4.89 12.67
C GLN A 158 2.56 5.11 11.77
N GLY A 159 3.42 4.11 11.67
CA GLY A 159 4.54 4.05 10.74
C GLY A 159 4.18 3.36 9.43
N MET A 160 2.89 3.18 9.10
CA MET A 160 2.40 2.49 7.90
C MET A 160 2.98 1.07 7.69
N ILE A 161 3.46 0.45 8.77
CA ILE A 161 3.91 -0.94 8.79
C ILE A 161 2.67 -1.81 8.81
N SER A 162 2.60 -2.78 7.90
CA SER A 162 1.41 -3.62 7.76
C SER A 162 1.35 -4.67 8.87
N GLY A 163 0.29 -4.61 9.68
CA GLY A 163 -0.04 -5.64 10.65
C GLY A 163 -0.38 -6.99 10.00
N LEU A 164 -0.82 -6.96 8.74
CA LEU A 164 -1.09 -8.16 7.95
C LEU A 164 0.20 -8.85 7.47
N MET A 165 1.24 -8.08 7.14
CA MET A 165 2.33 -8.52 6.27
C MET A 165 3.76 -8.16 6.72
N ASP A 166 4.00 -7.34 7.75
CA ASP A 166 5.35 -6.94 8.20
C ASP A 166 5.53 -6.93 9.73
N CYS A 167 4.55 -7.43 10.50
CA CYS A 167 4.68 -7.58 11.97
C CYS A 167 5.08 -8.99 12.43
N GLY A 168 5.33 -9.91 11.49
CA GLY A 168 5.65 -11.32 11.76
C GLY A 168 4.55 -12.09 12.52
N TYR A 169 4.62 -13.41 12.49
CA TYR A 169 3.75 -14.28 13.27
C TYR A 169 4.53 -15.42 13.91
N THR A 170 4.26 -15.71 15.17
CA THR A 170 4.61 -17.00 15.74
C THR A 170 3.83 -18.13 15.07
N LYS A 171 4.31 -19.36 15.18
CA LYS A 171 3.62 -20.54 14.64
C LYS A 171 2.20 -20.74 15.20
N ALA A 172 1.94 -20.29 16.43
CA ALA A 172 0.61 -20.40 17.03
C ALA A 172 -0.32 -19.33 16.46
N GLU A 173 0.13 -18.07 16.42
CA GLU A 173 -0.64 -16.95 15.89
C GLU A 173 -0.98 -17.14 14.41
N VAL A 174 -0.02 -17.57 13.57
CA VAL A 174 -0.31 -17.75 12.14
C VAL A 174 -1.35 -18.85 11.90
N ARG A 175 -1.37 -19.91 12.73
CA ARG A 175 -2.40 -20.96 12.65
C ARG A 175 -3.78 -20.44 13.04
N GLU A 176 -3.84 -19.65 14.10
CA GLU A 176 -5.08 -19.00 14.52
C GLU A 176 -5.58 -18.01 13.46
N ALA A 177 -4.69 -17.15 12.98
CA ALA A 177 -4.98 -16.16 11.96
C ALA A 177 -5.43 -16.81 10.64
N ARG A 178 -4.80 -17.91 10.22
CA ARG A 178 -5.23 -18.70 9.05
C ARG A 178 -6.66 -19.20 9.19
N ARG A 179 -7.00 -19.71 10.37
CA ARG A 179 -8.34 -20.25 10.66
C ARG A 179 -9.39 -19.15 10.69
N ARG A 180 -9.08 -17.99 11.27
CA ARG A 180 -10.04 -16.88 11.47
C ARG A 180 -10.18 -16.00 10.23
N TRP A 181 -9.07 -15.63 9.60
CA TRP A 181 -8.99 -14.58 8.58
C TRP A 181 -8.64 -15.10 7.19
N GLY A 182 -8.05 -16.29 7.07
CA GLY A 182 -7.47 -16.76 5.82
C GLY A 182 -8.45 -16.82 4.64
N THR A 183 -9.73 -17.10 4.89
CA THR A 183 -10.78 -17.14 3.84
C THR A 183 -11.35 -15.77 3.49
N LEU A 184 -11.06 -14.74 4.29
CA LEU A 184 -11.54 -13.35 4.13
C LEU A 184 -10.53 -12.47 3.37
N LEU A 185 -9.33 -12.99 3.12
CA LEU A 185 -8.26 -12.30 2.38
C LEU A 185 -8.35 -12.64 0.89
N ASN A 186 -8.16 -11.66 0.03
CA ASN A 186 -8.16 -11.83 -1.43
C ASN A 186 -6.79 -12.29 -1.98
N GLN A 187 -6.63 -12.28 -3.30
CA GLN A 187 -5.39 -12.69 -3.99
C GLN A 187 -4.17 -11.81 -3.69
N HIS A 188 -4.36 -10.61 -3.15
CA HIS A 188 -3.31 -9.66 -2.76
C HIS A 188 -3.02 -9.65 -1.27
N HIS A 189 -3.61 -10.59 -0.51
CA HIS A 189 -3.50 -10.63 0.94
C HIS A 189 -4.19 -9.47 1.67
N LEU A 190 -5.17 -8.83 1.03
CA LEU A 190 -5.96 -7.74 1.59
C LEU A 190 -7.38 -8.21 1.92
N PHE A 191 -8.04 -7.57 2.89
CA PHE A 191 -9.45 -7.83 3.17
C PHE A 191 -10.35 -7.20 2.10
N THR A 192 -11.44 -7.86 1.73
CA THR A 192 -12.47 -7.25 0.87
C THR A 192 -13.65 -6.66 1.65
N ASP A 193 -13.72 -6.97 2.95
CA ASP A 193 -14.76 -6.56 3.88
C ASP A 193 -14.15 -5.66 4.95
N VAL A 194 -14.76 -4.50 5.20
CA VAL A 194 -14.21 -3.50 6.13
C VAL A 194 -14.37 -3.93 7.58
N ASP A 195 -15.47 -4.59 7.93
CA ASP A 195 -15.73 -5.01 9.31
C ASP A 195 -14.72 -6.07 9.74
N ALA A 196 -14.39 -7.02 8.84
CA ALA A 196 -13.32 -7.98 9.05
C ALA A 196 -11.94 -7.32 9.23
N ALA A 197 -11.65 -6.25 8.47
CA ALA A 197 -10.40 -5.51 8.61
C ALA A 197 -10.32 -4.76 9.95
N ILE A 198 -11.43 -4.19 10.43
CA ILE A 198 -11.53 -3.52 11.74
C ILE A 198 -11.29 -4.54 12.85
N GLU A 199 -11.99 -5.67 12.82
CA GLU A 199 -11.84 -6.75 13.81
C GLU A 199 -10.40 -7.29 13.82
N PHE A 200 -9.76 -7.41 12.65
CA PHE A 200 -8.34 -7.76 12.54
C PHE A 200 -7.41 -6.68 13.13
N SER A 201 -7.72 -5.40 12.95
CA SER A 201 -6.92 -4.30 13.52
C SER A 201 -6.93 -4.30 15.04
N GLU A 202 -8.05 -4.65 15.66
CA GLU A 202 -8.18 -4.74 17.10
C GLU A 202 -7.38 -5.93 17.62
N TRP A 203 -7.56 -7.10 17.01
CA TRP A 203 -6.78 -8.30 17.33
C TRP A 203 -5.28 -8.08 17.16
N THR A 204 -4.86 -7.38 16.09
CA THR A 204 -3.43 -7.10 15.85
C THR A 204 -2.87 -6.07 16.82
N SER A 205 -3.67 -5.08 17.23
CA SER A 205 -3.27 -4.11 18.25
C SER A 205 -3.04 -4.76 19.61
N GLU A 206 -3.81 -5.79 19.95
CA GLU A 206 -3.57 -6.60 21.16
C GLU A 206 -2.33 -7.48 21.03
N ARG A 207 -2.12 -8.07 19.85
CA ARG A 207 -1.01 -8.98 19.56
C ARG A 207 0.34 -8.26 19.53
N VAL A 208 0.39 -7.06 18.96
CA VAL A 208 1.62 -6.29 18.70
C VAL A 208 1.50 -4.90 19.34
N PRO A 209 1.51 -4.82 20.68
CA PRO A 209 1.23 -3.58 21.41
C PRO A 209 2.23 -2.45 21.14
N GLU A 210 3.46 -2.76 20.76
CA GLU A 210 4.49 -1.78 20.40
C GLU A 210 4.22 -1.03 19.09
N HIS A 211 3.38 -1.61 18.22
CA HIS A 211 2.92 -1.00 16.98
C HIS A 211 1.48 -0.48 17.09
N ALA A 212 0.78 -0.79 18.18
CA ALA A 212 -0.58 -0.30 18.39
C ALA A 212 -0.63 1.23 18.53
N PRO A 213 -1.73 1.88 18.12
CA PRO A 213 -2.90 1.27 17.47
C PRO A 213 -2.71 1.03 15.96
N PHE A 214 -3.35 -0.03 15.45
CA PHE A 214 -3.50 -0.28 14.01
C PHE A 214 -4.78 0.36 13.46
N CYS A 215 -4.75 0.70 12.18
CA CYS A 215 -5.82 1.39 11.46
C CYS A 215 -6.08 0.75 10.11
N VAL A 216 -7.33 0.81 9.65
CA VAL A 216 -7.74 0.26 8.37
C VAL A 216 -7.60 1.31 7.27
N VAL A 217 -6.98 0.93 6.15
CA VAL A 217 -6.88 1.75 4.95
C VAL A 217 -7.30 0.95 3.71
N GLY A 218 -8.08 1.56 2.83
CA GLY A 218 -8.42 1.01 1.53
C GLY A 218 -7.40 1.40 0.47
N LEU A 219 -7.03 0.43 -0.38
CA LEU A 219 -6.16 0.63 -1.53
C LEU A 219 -6.98 0.61 -2.81
N TYR A 220 -6.73 1.59 -3.68
CA TYR A 220 -7.43 1.75 -4.95
C TYR A 220 -6.40 1.93 -6.07
N LEU A 221 -6.48 1.09 -7.10
CA LEU A 221 -5.66 1.22 -8.30
C LEU A 221 -6.28 2.27 -9.23
N LEU A 222 -5.49 3.30 -9.55
CA LEU A 222 -5.90 4.39 -10.43
C LEU A 222 -5.57 4.10 -11.90
N GLY A 223 -4.59 3.24 -12.13
CA GLY A 223 -4.12 2.84 -13.44
C GLY A 223 -2.63 2.57 -13.45
N TYR A 224 -2.11 2.31 -14.65
CA TYR A 224 -0.69 2.04 -14.86
C TYR A 224 -0.07 3.09 -15.78
N PHE A 225 1.18 3.44 -15.50
CA PHE A 225 2.02 4.26 -16.37
C PHE A 225 3.09 3.43 -17.06
N PHE A 226 3.24 3.72 -18.35
CA PHE A 226 4.31 3.22 -19.21
C PHE A 226 4.82 4.38 -20.02
N ARG A 227 6.12 4.64 -19.94
CA ARG A 227 6.73 5.59 -20.86
C ARG A 227 6.96 4.89 -22.20
N ARG A 228 5.96 4.92 -23.09
CA ARG A 228 6.21 4.47 -24.47
C ARG A 228 7.33 5.33 -25.06
N ARG A 229 8.36 4.70 -25.63
CA ARG A 229 9.30 5.42 -26.51
C ARG A 229 8.45 6.12 -27.58
N MET A 230 8.61 7.43 -27.73
CA MET A 230 8.23 8.07 -28.98
C MET A 230 9.16 7.48 -30.05
N ILE A 231 8.68 6.48 -30.76
CA ILE A 231 9.33 6.06 -32.01
C ILE A 231 8.95 7.18 -32.99
N GLY A 232 9.90 8.09 -33.24
CA GLY A 232 9.76 9.07 -34.30
C GLY A 232 9.54 8.34 -35.62
N VAL A 233 8.47 8.71 -36.32
CA VAL A 233 8.21 8.30 -37.70
C VAL A 233 9.15 9.08 -38.62
#